data_AF-A0A1S0TG88-F1
#
_entry.id   AF-A0A1S0TG88-F1
#
_cell.length_a   1.000
_cell.length_b   1.000
_cell.length_c   1.000
_cell.angle_alpha   90.00
_cell.angle_beta   90.00
_cell.angle_gamma   90.00
#
_symmetry.space_group_name_H-M   'P 1'
#
loop_
_entity.id
_entity.type
_entity.pdbx_description
1 polymer ?
#
loop_
_entity_poly.entity_id
_entity_poly.type
_entity_poly.pdbx_seq_one_letter_code
_entity_poly.pdbx_strand_id
1 'polypeptide(L)'
;ANTAANVIRHEAEANIRRIRHAPRWMRVLRTMYHEYGLKHILLITILIIYQFIGAAIFYLCETTHDESLETFWRENVKQNRTRLVDVIVSSMFNNSEYLFFLTANQTRQIRRRLDQELSLYETNLGIKYTDQKIRWDFWNAMLYAQ
;
A
#
# COMPACT_ATOMS: atom_id res chain seq x y z
N ALA A 1 55.79 53.24 12.30
CA ALA A 1 55.12 52.47 11.22
C ALA A 1 55.35 50.95 11.33
N ASN A 2 56.57 50.49 11.61
CA ASN A 2 56.91 49.05 11.57
C ASN A 2 56.33 48.20 12.71
N THR A 3 56.02 48.79 13.86
CA THR A 3 55.48 48.08 15.03
C THR A 3 54.02 47.64 14.85
N ALA A 4 53.18 48.52 14.29
CA ALA A 4 51.77 48.20 14.03
C ALA A 4 51.61 47.08 12.99
N ALA A 5 52.44 47.09 11.94
CA ALA A 5 52.41 46.06 10.89
C ALA A 5 52.80 44.66 11.43
N ASN A 6 53.74 44.60 12.39
CA ASN A 6 54.17 43.35 13.00
C ASN A 6 53.12 42.78 13.96
N VAL A 7 52.39 43.64 14.68
CA VAL A 7 51.27 43.23 15.54
C VAL A 7 50.13 42.65 14.69
N ILE A 8 49.77 43.31 13.59
CA ILE A 8 48.72 42.83 12.67
C ILE A 8 49.11 41.49 12.05
N ARG A 9 50.39 41.30 11.69
CA ARG A 9 50.90 40.02 11.19
C ARG A 9 50.80 38.91 12.24
N HIS A 10 51.20 39.17 13.48
CA HIS A 10 51.10 38.16 14.54
C HIS A 10 49.66 37.84 14.92
N GLU A 11 48.76 38.81 14.93
CA GLU A 11 47.33 38.56 15.11
C GLU A 11 46.75 37.74 13.96
N ALA A 12 47.11 38.05 12.71
CA ALA A 12 46.68 37.27 11.55
C ALA A 12 47.18 35.81 11.62
N GLU A 13 48.45 35.60 11.98
CA GLU A 13 49.02 34.27 12.15
C GLU A 13 48.35 33.47 13.28
N ALA A 14 48.04 34.11 14.41
CA ALA A 14 47.33 33.48 15.51
C ALA A 14 45.90 33.10 15.13
N ASN A 15 45.21 33.95 14.35
CA ASN A 15 43.84 33.70 13.90
C ASN A 15 43.77 32.57 12.85
N ILE A 16 44.72 32.53 11.92
CA ILE A 16 44.85 31.45 10.94
C ILE A 16 45.10 30.10 11.64
N ARG A 17 45.91 30.09 12.71
CA ARG A 17 46.13 28.87 13.52
C ARG A 17 44.87 28.40 14.24
N ARG A 18 44.01 29.31 14.74
CA ARG A 18 42.72 28.96 15.33
C ARG A 18 41.74 28.37 14.31
N ILE A 19 41.70 28.89 13.09
CA ILE A 19 40.81 28.43 12.02
C ILE A 19 41.26 27.06 11.46
N ARG A 20 42.54 26.71 11.60
CA ARG A 20 43.09 25.40 11.16
C ARG A 20 42.66 24.22 12.06
N HIS A 21 41.96 24.45 13.17
CA HIS A 21 41.34 23.37 13.91
C HIS A 21 40.09 22.87 13.19
N ALA A 22 40.28 21.85 12.35
CA ALA A 22 39.17 21.13 11.74
C ALA A 22 38.14 20.74 12.82
N PRO A 23 36.84 21.02 12.60
CA PRO A 23 35.81 20.76 13.59
C PRO A 23 35.83 19.30 14.03
N ARG A 24 35.57 19.03 15.33
CA ARG A 24 35.61 17.67 15.88
C ARG A 24 34.69 16.71 15.11
N TRP A 25 33.53 17.18 14.66
CA TRP A 25 32.58 16.39 13.85
C TRP A 25 33.15 15.99 12.47
N MET A 26 33.93 16.86 11.83
CA MET A 26 34.61 16.57 10.56
C MET A 26 35.69 15.50 10.73
N ARG A 27 36.38 15.49 11.89
CA ARG A 27 37.38 14.47 12.21
C ARG A 27 36.72 13.12 12.46
N VAL A 28 35.61 13.09 13.21
CA VAL A 28 34.81 11.88 13.43
C VAL A 28 34.27 11.32 12.12
N LEU A 29 33.73 12.16 11.24
CA LEU A 29 33.27 11.75 9.90
C LEU A 29 34.41 11.15 9.08
N ARG A 30 35.60 11.74 9.11
CA ARG A 30 36.76 11.26 8.36
C ARG A 30 37.30 9.94 8.89
N THR A 31 37.32 9.77 10.22
CA THR A 31 37.70 8.52 10.88
C THR A 31 36.69 7.41 10.57
N MET A 32 35.39 7.70 10.68
CA MET A 32 34.33 6.78 10.28
C MET A 32 34.39 6.42 8.78
N TYR A 33 34.70 7.39 7.91
CA TYR A 33 34.78 7.18 6.47
C TYR A 33 35.92 6.25 6.05
N HIS A 34 37.08 6.34 6.70
CA HIS A 34 38.28 5.60 6.32
C HIS A 34 38.47 4.28 7.07
N GLU A 35 38.14 4.21 8.36
CA GLU A 35 38.33 2.98 9.15
C GLU A 35 37.18 1.96 9.01
N TYR A 36 35.95 2.40 8.73
CA TYR A 36 34.78 1.50 8.69
C TYR A 36 34.32 1.10 7.27
N GLY A 37 35.06 1.46 6.22
CA GLY A 37 34.67 1.09 4.85
C GLY A 37 33.34 1.70 4.42
N LEU A 38 33.06 2.93 4.85
CA LEU A 38 31.76 3.61 4.74
C LEU A 38 31.29 3.81 3.28
N LYS A 39 32.21 3.71 2.31
CA LYS A 39 31.84 3.63 0.88
C LYS A 39 30.88 2.47 0.59
N HIS A 40 31.11 1.30 1.20
CA HIS A 40 30.24 0.13 1.04
C HIS A 40 28.95 0.29 1.82
N ILE A 41 29.02 0.81 3.04
CA ILE A 41 27.82 1.07 3.87
C ILE A 41 26.91 2.10 3.19
N LEU A 42 27.47 3.17 2.62
CA LEU A 42 26.71 4.17 1.88
C LEU A 42 26.01 3.56 0.66
N LEU A 43 26.71 2.72 -0.11
CA LEU A 43 26.13 2.03 -1.26
C LEU A 43 24.99 1.09 -0.84
N ILE A 44 25.19 0.33 0.24
CA ILE A 44 24.18 -0.58 0.81
C ILE A 44 22.97 0.22 1.28
N THR A 45 23.16 1.35 1.97
CA THR A 45 22.06 2.22 2.41
C THR A 45 21.26 2.78 1.22
N ILE A 46 21.92 3.20 0.15
CA ILE A 46 21.24 3.67 -1.07
C ILE A 46 20.45 2.53 -1.71
N LEU A 47 21.00 1.31 -1.79
CA LEU A 47 20.30 0.12 -2.30
C LEU A 47 19.07 -0.23 -1.45
N ILE A 48 19.20 -0.16 -0.12
CA ILE A 48 18.08 -0.38 0.79
C ILE A 48 16.98 0.65 0.52
N ILE A 49 17.31 1.94 0.47
CA ILE A 49 16.33 3.01 0.20
C ILE A 49 15.66 2.79 -1.17
N TYR A 50 16.42 2.40 -2.19
CA TYR A 50 15.89 2.08 -3.51
C TYR A 50 14.86 0.94 -3.46
N GLN A 51 15.14 -0.11 -2.68
CA GLN A 51 14.21 -1.22 -2.45
C GLN A 51 12.92 -0.77 -1.77
N PHE A 52 13.02 0.09 -0.74
CA PHE A 52 11.87 0.66 -0.05
C PHE A 52 11.00 1.49 -1.01
N ILE A 53 11.61 2.28 -1.89
CA ILE A 53 10.89 3.08 -2.89
C ILE A 53 10.20 2.16 -3.91
N GLY A 54 10.89 1.14 -4.42
CA GLY A 54 10.30 0.15 -5.33
C GLY A 54 9.10 -0.56 -4.72
N ALA A 55 9.24 -1.05 -3.48
CA ALA A 55 8.15 -1.68 -2.73
C ALA A 55 6.96 -0.73 -2.50
N ALA A 56 7.22 0.55 -2.20
CA ALA A 56 6.17 1.54 -2.03
C ALA A 56 5.39 1.81 -3.33
N ILE A 57 6.09 1.90 -4.48
CA ILE A 57 5.45 2.08 -5.79
C ILE A 57 4.59 0.86 -6.13
N PHE A 58 5.13 -0.35 -5.99
CA PHE A 58 4.38 -1.58 -6.24
C PHE A 58 3.17 -1.72 -5.33
N TYR A 59 3.33 -1.42 -4.03
CA TYR A 59 2.24 -1.45 -3.07
C TYR A 59 1.10 -0.50 -3.49
N LEU A 60 1.42 0.75 -3.84
CA LEU A 60 0.40 1.73 -4.24
C LEU A 60 -0.32 1.33 -5.53
N CYS A 61 0.43 0.91 -6.56
CA CYS A 61 -0.17 0.54 -7.84
C CYS A 61 -1.01 -0.73 -7.75
N GLU A 62 -0.49 -1.79 -7.13
CA GLU A 62 -1.15 -3.09 -7.13
C GLU A 62 -2.30 -3.15 -6.10
N THR A 63 -2.17 -2.48 -4.94
CA THR A 63 -3.28 -2.41 -3.96
C THR A 63 -4.48 -1.68 -4.55
N THR A 64 -4.27 -0.54 -5.21
CA THR A 64 -5.37 0.21 -5.83
C THR A 64 -6.03 -0.56 -6.97
N HIS A 65 -5.23 -1.30 -7.75
CA HIS A 65 -5.76 -2.17 -8.80
C HIS A 65 -6.59 -3.32 -8.22
N ASP A 66 -6.05 -4.06 -7.24
CA ASP A 66 -6.74 -5.18 -6.58
C ASP A 66 -8.04 -4.74 -5.89
N GLU A 67 -8.07 -3.58 -5.23
CA GLU A 67 -9.30 -3.02 -4.63
C GLU A 67 -10.38 -2.72 -5.69
N SER A 68 -9.99 -2.15 -6.84
CA SER A 68 -10.92 -1.86 -7.94
C SER A 68 -11.53 -3.14 -8.53
N LEU A 69 -10.73 -4.19 -8.57
CA LEU A 69 -11.07 -5.51 -9.06
C LEU A 69 -12.01 -6.25 -8.09
N GLU A 70 -11.74 -6.18 -6.78
CA GLU A 70 -12.60 -6.73 -5.74
C GLU A 70 -13.97 -6.04 -5.74
N THR A 71 -13.99 -4.71 -5.82
CA THR A 71 -15.25 -3.95 -5.84
C THR A 71 -16.08 -4.27 -7.09
N PHE A 72 -15.45 -4.36 -8.27
CA PHE A 72 -16.11 -4.79 -9.50
C PHE A 72 -16.72 -6.18 -9.37
N TRP A 73 -15.97 -7.13 -8.81
CA TRP A 73 -16.47 -8.49 -8.59
C TRP A 73 -17.63 -8.54 -7.59
N ARG A 74 -17.55 -7.82 -6.47
CA ARG A 74 -18.63 -7.75 -5.49
C ARG A 74 -19.92 -7.23 -6.12
N GLU A 75 -19.81 -6.23 -6.99
CA GLU A 75 -20.95 -5.70 -7.72
C GLU A 75 -21.52 -6.72 -8.71
N ASN A 76 -20.67 -7.45 -9.44
CA ASN A 76 -21.13 -8.52 -10.34
C ASN A 76 -21.86 -9.65 -9.61
N VAL A 77 -21.34 -10.09 -8.46
CA VAL A 77 -21.99 -11.12 -7.62
C VAL A 77 -23.37 -10.63 -7.18
N LYS A 78 -23.47 -9.40 -6.68
CA LYS A 78 -24.73 -8.79 -6.27
C LYS A 78 -25.73 -8.67 -7.44
N GLN A 79 -25.26 -8.26 -8.62
CA GLN A 79 -26.12 -8.19 -9.82
C GLN A 79 -26.61 -9.57 -10.24
N ASN A 80 -25.74 -10.58 -10.24
CA ASN A 80 -26.12 -11.95 -10.58
C ASN A 80 -27.12 -12.53 -9.58
N ARG A 81 -26.92 -12.29 -8.28
CA ARG A 81 -27.87 -12.68 -7.24
C ARG A 81 -29.23 -12.02 -7.45
N THR A 82 -29.26 -10.72 -7.71
CA THR A 82 -30.51 -9.98 -7.99
C THR A 82 -31.23 -10.55 -9.21
N ARG A 83 -30.50 -10.84 -10.31
CA ARG A 83 -31.07 -11.47 -11.50
C ARG A 83 -31.63 -12.85 -11.20
N LEU A 84 -30.91 -13.67 -10.43
CA LEU A 84 -31.37 -15.01 -10.04
C LEU A 84 -32.66 -14.93 -9.20
N VAL A 85 -32.70 -14.02 -8.23
CA VAL A 85 -33.90 -13.76 -7.41
C VAL A 85 -35.09 -13.37 -8.28
N ASP A 86 -34.88 -12.48 -9.27
CA ASP A 86 -35.94 -12.05 -10.17
C ASP A 86 -36.46 -13.20 -11.05
N VAL A 87 -35.58 -14.06 -11.55
CA VAL A 87 -35.95 -15.25 -12.33
C VAL A 87 -36.74 -16.23 -11.47
N ILE A 88 -36.26 -16.55 -10.26
CA ILE A 88 -36.95 -17.47 -9.34
C ILE A 88 -38.33 -16.94 -8.97
N VAL A 89 -38.42 -15.66 -8.62
CA VAL A 89 -39.69 -15.08 -8.17
C VAL A 89 -40.70 -14.99 -9.31
N SER A 90 -40.26 -14.67 -10.53
CA SER A 90 -41.16 -14.63 -11.69
C SER A 90 -41.58 -16.02 -12.15
N SER A 91 -40.69 -17.02 -12.11
CA SER A 91 -41.02 -18.39 -12.52
C SER A 91 -41.90 -19.14 -11.52
N MET A 92 -41.74 -18.90 -10.22
CA MET A 92 -42.44 -19.64 -9.15
C MET A 92 -43.73 -18.97 -8.68
N PHE A 93 -43.81 -17.63 -8.66
CA PHE A 93 -44.88 -16.90 -7.97
C PHE A 93 -45.68 -15.92 -8.83
N ASN A 94 -45.45 -15.94 -10.14
CA ASN A 94 -46.23 -15.16 -11.11
C ASN A 94 -46.24 -15.87 -12.47
N ASN A 95 -46.52 -17.16 -12.44
CA ASN A 95 -46.51 -18.03 -13.60
C ASN A 95 -47.91 -18.63 -13.80
N SER A 96 -48.38 -18.62 -15.05
CA SER A 96 -49.66 -19.18 -15.45
C SER A 96 -49.78 -20.68 -15.20
N GLU A 97 -48.63 -21.37 -15.05
CA GLU A 97 -48.57 -22.80 -14.80
C GLU A 97 -49.00 -23.18 -13.37
N TYR A 98 -48.60 -22.39 -12.36
CA TYR A 98 -48.89 -22.68 -10.94
C TYR A 98 -50.06 -21.87 -10.37
N LEU A 99 -50.63 -20.93 -11.15
CA LEU A 99 -51.74 -20.03 -10.77
C LEU A 99 -51.52 -19.26 -9.46
N PHE A 100 -50.28 -19.20 -8.99
CA PHE A 100 -49.92 -18.48 -7.79
C PHE A 100 -49.54 -17.07 -8.19
N PHE A 101 -50.32 -16.10 -7.72
CA PHE A 101 -50.12 -14.68 -8.01
C PHE A 101 -49.91 -13.93 -6.70
N LEU A 102 -48.70 -13.42 -6.50
CA LEU A 102 -48.39 -12.60 -5.34
C LEU A 102 -48.77 -11.14 -5.55
N THR A 103 -49.23 -10.49 -4.48
CA THR A 103 -49.35 -9.04 -4.46
C THR A 103 -47.97 -8.40 -4.51
N ALA A 104 -47.82 -7.23 -5.14
CA ALA A 104 -46.54 -6.53 -5.27
C ALA A 104 -45.77 -6.30 -3.93
N ASN A 105 -46.49 -6.24 -2.80
CA ASN A 105 -45.86 -6.16 -1.47
C ASN A 105 -45.26 -7.50 -1.02
N GLN A 106 -45.99 -8.60 -1.23
CA GLN A 106 -45.51 -9.95 -0.93
C GLN A 106 -44.33 -10.33 -1.82
N THR A 107 -44.37 -9.98 -3.11
CA THR A 107 -43.24 -10.16 -4.03
C THR A 107 -41.99 -9.45 -3.52
N ARG A 108 -42.12 -8.21 -3.03
CA ARG A 108 -41.00 -7.45 -2.43
C ARG A 108 -40.45 -8.11 -1.17
N GLN A 109 -41.31 -8.61 -0.29
CA GLN A 109 -40.87 -9.32 0.92
C GLN A 109 -40.12 -10.61 0.58
N ILE A 110 -40.64 -11.41 -0.35
CA ILE A 110 -39.99 -12.66 -0.78
C ILE A 110 -38.66 -12.36 -1.48
N ARG A 111 -38.59 -11.37 -2.37
CA ARG A 111 -37.32 -10.97 -3.01
C ARG A 111 -36.26 -10.62 -1.97
N ARG A 112 -36.61 -9.82 -0.96
CA ARG A 112 -35.69 -9.45 0.13
C ARG A 112 -35.25 -10.66 0.94
N ARG A 113 -36.18 -11.56 1.27
CA ARG A 113 -35.86 -12.78 2.01
C ARG A 113 -34.93 -13.69 1.21
N LEU A 114 -35.24 -13.91 -0.08
CA LEU A 114 -34.44 -14.77 -0.95
C LEU A 114 -33.02 -14.20 -1.15
N ASP A 115 -32.90 -12.89 -1.35
CA ASP A 115 -31.61 -12.21 -1.47
C ASP A 115 -30.75 -12.39 -0.19
N GLN A 116 -31.36 -12.29 0.99
CA GLN A 116 -30.69 -12.53 2.27
C GLN A 116 -30.24 -13.99 2.44
N GLU A 117 -31.13 -14.96 2.18
CA GLU A 117 -30.79 -16.38 2.31
C GLU A 117 -29.71 -16.79 1.30
N LEU A 118 -29.76 -16.27 0.06
CA LEU A 118 -28.71 -16.48 -0.93
C LEU A 118 -27.38 -15.86 -0.49
N SER A 119 -27.39 -14.64 0.05
CA SER A 119 -26.19 -14.01 0.59
C SER A 119 -25.58 -14.83 1.74
N LEU A 120 -26.39 -15.42 2.61
CA LEU A 120 -25.93 -16.32 3.68
C LEU A 120 -25.35 -17.61 3.10
N TYR A 121 -26.01 -18.19 2.11
CA TYR A 121 -25.52 -19.38 1.41
C TYR A 121 -24.17 -19.14 0.71
N GLU A 122 -24.04 -18.04 -0.03
CA GLU A 122 -22.79 -17.61 -0.67
C GLU A 122 -21.65 -17.42 0.35
N THR A 123 -21.97 -16.85 1.52
CA THR A 123 -21.01 -16.67 2.62
C THR A 123 -20.57 -18.01 3.20
N ASN A 124 -21.50 -18.94 3.41
CA ASN A 124 -21.21 -20.28 3.94
C ASN A 124 -20.42 -21.14 2.95
N LEU A 125 -20.65 -20.97 1.65
CA LEU A 125 -19.84 -21.58 0.60
C LEU A 125 -18.41 -20.99 0.54
N GLY A 126 -18.15 -19.88 1.21
CA GLY A 126 -16.87 -19.22 1.18
C GLY A 126 -16.55 -18.59 -0.18
N ILE A 127 -17.56 -18.15 -0.92
CA ILE A 127 -17.35 -17.49 -2.21
C ILE A 127 -16.56 -16.20 -1.98
N LYS A 128 -15.28 -16.20 -2.38
CA LYS A 128 -14.35 -15.08 -2.26
C LYS A 128 -13.88 -14.66 -3.65
N TYR A 129 -13.47 -13.40 -3.75
CA TYR A 129 -13.00 -12.81 -5.02
C TYR A 129 -11.81 -13.59 -5.62
N THR A 130 -10.94 -14.13 -4.77
CA THR A 130 -9.85 -15.02 -5.16
C THR A 130 -9.49 -15.89 -3.95
N ASP A 131 -9.20 -17.16 -4.19
CA ASP A 131 -8.80 -18.07 -3.11
C ASP A 131 -7.32 -17.90 -2.75
N GLN A 132 -6.48 -17.35 -3.64
CA GLN A 132 -5.02 -17.37 -3.48
C GLN A 132 -4.30 -16.25 -4.27
N LYS A 133 -4.38 -15.01 -3.81
CA LYS A 133 -3.29 -14.05 -4.04
C LYS A 133 -2.87 -13.55 -2.66
N ILE A 134 -1.62 -13.80 -2.30
CA ILE A 134 -1.00 -13.22 -1.10
C ILE A 134 -1.32 -11.73 -1.13
N ARG A 135 -1.99 -11.22 -0.09
CA ARG A 135 -2.30 -9.78 -0.02
C ARG A 135 -1.01 -9.01 -0.17
N TRP A 136 -1.01 -7.98 -1.00
CA TRP A 136 0.13 -7.10 -1.18
C TRP A 136 0.32 -6.26 0.08
N ASP A 137 0.94 -6.85 1.09
CA ASP A 137 1.47 -6.13 2.24
C ASP A 137 2.85 -5.58 1.88
N PHE A 138 3.25 -4.48 2.50
CA PHE A 138 4.55 -3.83 2.26
C PHE A 138 5.72 -4.84 2.25
N TRP A 139 5.69 -5.83 3.14
CA TRP A 139 6.69 -6.89 3.22
C TRP A 139 6.65 -7.88 2.05
N ASN A 140 5.45 -8.22 1.57
CA ASN A 140 5.28 -9.10 0.41
C ASN A 140 5.73 -8.39 -0.87
N ALA A 141 5.44 -7.09 -1.00
CA ALA A 141 5.96 -6.25 -2.07
C ALA A 141 7.49 -6.11 -2.00
N MET A 142 8.05 -5.95 -0.80
CA MET A 142 9.50 -5.86 -0.59
C MET A 142 10.22 -7.16 -0.95
N LEU A 143 9.66 -8.33 -0.58
CA LEU A 143 10.17 -9.65 -0.95
C LEU A 143 10.09 -9.89 -2.45
N TYR A 144 9.01 -9.48 -3.10
CA TYR A 144 8.84 -9.66 -4.54
C TYR A 144 9.80 -8.80 -5.36
N ALA A 145 10.14 -7.62 -4.87
CA ALA A 145 11.07 -6.71 -5.53
C ALA A 145 12.55 -7.06 -5.31
N GLN A 146 12.90 -8.09 -4.52
CA GLN A 146 14.28 -8.43 -4.16
C GLN A 146 14.99 -9.25 -5.25
#